data_AF-A0AAU1LIE8-F1
#
_entry.id   AF-A0AAU1LIE8-F1
#
_cell.length_a   1.000
_cell.length_b   1.000
_cell.length_c   1.000
_cell.angle_alpha   90.00
_cell.angle_beta   90.00
_cell.angle_gamma   90.00
#
_symmetry.space_group_name_H-M   'P 1'
#
loop_
_entity.id
_entity.type
_entity.pdbx_description
1 polymer ?
#
loop_
_entity_poly.entity_id
_entity_poly.type
_entity_poly.pdbx_seq_one_letter_code
_entity_poly.pdbx_strand_id
1 'polypeptide(L)'
;MLYASARTRSTRADGYLCRMCAETRASVWDHCHDHGYVRGPLCASCNTFEGKSSAHSFLRDKEGSALHLLGCRGCLEQRTLPRRHHAALARMHLEATERHVIRSRRCRREPWIEDAELDHGAYRFKLSCWWHDARWTKTVTVTEAATLVRKFVDQVLAAAQPTAVVPAPRTASDTPSPA
;
A
#
# COMPACT_ATOMS: atom_id res chain seq x y z
N MET A 1 -7.84 14.24 10.76
CA MET A 1 -7.12 14.94 11.86
C MET A 1 -5.63 14.95 11.52
N LEU A 2 -4.92 16.07 11.70
CA LEU A 2 -3.46 16.10 11.55
C LEU A 2 -2.79 15.40 12.74
N TYR A 3 -1.69 14.69 12.50
CA TYR A 3 -0.97 13.93 13.52
C TYR A 3 -0.48 14.81 14.68
N ALA A 4 0.02 16.00 14.37
CA ALA A 4 0.40 16.99 15.37
C ALA A 4 -0.76 17.34 16.32
N SER A 5 -1.99 17.44 15.81
CA SER A 5 -3.20 17.72 16.60
C SER A 5 -3.73 16.49 17.37
N ALA A 6 -3.47 15.28 16.89
CA ALA A 6 -3.82 14.04 17.60
C ALA A 6 -2.91 13.84 18.82
N ARG A 7 -1.62 14.17 18.68
CA ARG A 7 -0.65 14.12 19.77
C ARG A 7 -0.93 15.16 20.87
N THR A 8 -1.48 16.32 20.52
CA THR A 8 -1.83 17.36 21.51
C THR A 8 -3.13 17.08 22.29
N ARG A 9 -4.00 16.19 21.81
CA ARG A 9 -5.29 15.86 22.47
C ARG A 9 -5.21 14.72 23.49
N SER A 10 -4.03 14.14 23.74
CA SER A 10 -3.82 13.03 24.71
C SER A 10 -4.74 11.82 24.54
N THR A 11 -5.33 11.59 23.36
CA THR A 11 -6.09 10.36 23.08
C THR A 11 -5.12 9.19 22.94
N ARG A 12 -5.20 8.22 23.87
CA ARG A 12 -4.36 7.03 23.82
C ARG A 12 -4.84 6.07 22.74
N ALA A 13 -3.91 5.50 21.98
CA ALA A 13 -4.23 4.53 20.94
C ALA A 13 -4.74 3.19 21.52
N ASP A 14 -4.29 2.83 22.73
CA ASP A 14 -4.61 1.56 23.42
C ASP A 14 -6.08 1.39 23.84
N GLY A 15 -6.88 2.45 23.74
CA GLY A 15 -8.34 2.37 23.85
C GLY A 15 -9.04 1.80 22.61
N TYR A 16 -8.32 1.55 21.51
CA TYR A 16 -8.87 1.09 20.23
C TYR A 16 -8.24 -0.23 19.78
N LEU A 17 -8.99 -1.00 18.99
CA LEU A 17 -8.42 -2.13 18.24
C LEU A 17 -7.63 -1.62 17.03
N CYS A 18 -6.63 -2.40 16.62
CA CYS A 18 -5.85 -2.15 15.42
C CYS A 18 -6.78 -2.10 14.20
N ARG A 19 -6.78 -0.98 13.47
CA ARG A 19 -7.59 -0.80 12.27
C ARG A 19 -7.26 -1.79 11.15
N MET A 20 -6.05 -2.35 11.13
CA MET A 20 -5.63 -3.29 10.08
C MET A 20 -5.97 -4.75 10.36
N CYS A 21 -5.69 -5.26 11.56
CA CYS A 21 -5.98 -6.67 11.87
C CYS A 21 -7.28 -6.86 12.66
N ALA A 22 -7.83 -5.82 13.29
CA ALA A 22 -8.98 -5.88 14.18
C ALA A 22 -8.87 -6.85 15.39
N GLU A 23 -7.71 -7.49 15.60
CA GLU A 23 -7.50 -8.53 16.62
C GLU A 23 -6.80 -8.01 17.89
N THR A 24 -5.85 -7.08 17.74
CA THR A 24 -5.00 -6.61 18.86
C THR A 24 -5.31 -5.17 19.19
N ARG A 25 -5.16 -4.79 20.48
CA ARG A 25 -5.16 -3.38 20.89
C ARG A 25 -4.08 -2.60 20.14
N ALA A 26 -4.42 -1.39 19.74
CA ALA A 26 -3.47 -0.49 19.12
C ALA A 26 -2.47 0.05 20.15
N SER A 27 -1.30 0.44 19.69
CA SER A 27 -0.27 1.07 20.50
C SER A 27 0.18 2.42 19.94
N VAL A 28 -0.15 2.70 18.68
CA VAL A 28 0.30 3.89 17.96
C VAL A 28 -0.82 4.47 17.10
N TRP A 29 -0.80 5.80 16.97
CA TRP A 29 -1.55 6.51 15.93
C TRP A 29 -0.70 6.57 14.68
N ASP A 30 -1.11 5.80 13.69
CA ASP A 30 -0.44 5.79 12.40
C ASP A 30 -0.89 7.00 11.54
N HIS A 31 0.02 7.54 10.74
CA HIS A 31 -0.21 8.73 9.93
C HIS A 31 0.52 8.69 8.59
N CYS A 32 -0.01 9.45 7.63
CA CYS A 32 0.67 9.66 6.36
C CYS A 32 1.85 10.62 6.56
N HIS A 33 3.05 10.21 6.15
CA HIS A 33 4.24 11.05 6.24
C HIS A 33 4.27 12.15 5.15
N ASP A 34 3.49 12.02 4.09
CA ASP A 34 3.46 13.02 3.00
C ASP A 34 2.50 14.18 3.32
N HIS A 35 1.33 13.89 3.91
CA HIS A 35 0.31 14.91 4.20
C HIS A 35 0.11 15.17 5.71
N GLY A 36 0.68 14.34 6.59
CA GLY A 36 0.56 14.47 8.04
C GLY A 36 -0.78 14.05 8.64
N TYR A 37 -1.74 13.54 7.86
CA TYR A 37 -3.03 13.10 8.37
C TYR A 37 -2.96 11.74 9.06
N VAL A 38 -3.62 11.60 10.21
CA VAL A 38 -3.79 10.33 10.92
C VAL A 38 -4.65 9.39 10.08
N ARG A 39 -4.13 8.18 9.85
CA ARG A 39 -4.80 7.08 9.13
C ARG A 39 -5.55 6.14 10.08
N GLY A 40 -5.20 6.12 11.37
CA GLY A 40 -5.94 5.41 12.41
C GLY A 40 -5.03 4.73 13.45
N PRO A 41 -5.61 4.00 14.41
CA PRO A 41 -4.86 3.31 15.44
C PRO A 41 -4.35 1.96 14.93
N LEU A 42 -3.08 1.64 15.13
CA LEU A 42 -2.45 0.36 14.76
C LEU A 42 -1.79 -0.32 15.94
N CYS A 43 -1.74 -1.65 15.94
CA CYS A 43 -0.86 -2.40 16.83
C CYS A 43 0.61 -2.30 16.37
N ALA A 44 1.55 -2.57 17.27
CA ALA A 44 2.98 -2.48 17.00
C ALA A 44 3.42 -3.34 15.80
N SER A 45 2.85 -4.54 15.66
CA SER A 45 3.15 -5.46 14.56
C SER A 45 2.73 -4.89 13.20
N CYS A 46 1.47 -4.45 13.05
CA CYS A 46 0.99 -3.88 11.79
C CYS A 46 1.73 -2.57 11.44
N ASN A 47 2.00 -1.72 12.43
CA ASN A 47 2.76 -0.49 12.22
C ASN A 47 4.21 -0.76 11.78
N THR A 48 4.86 -1.75 12.40
CA THR A 48 6.22 -2.15 12.02
C THR A 48 6.25 -2.76 10.63
N PHE A 49 5.25 -3.56 10.28
CA PHE A 49 5.13 -4.13 8.95
C PHE A 49 4.99 -3.02 7.90
N GLU A 50 4.15 -2.02 8.12
CA GLU A 50 4.04 -0.86 7.22
C GLU A 50 5.35 -0.09 7.08
N GLY A 51 6.06 0.14 8.19
CA GLY A 51 7.29 0.94 8.19
C GLY A 51 8.56 0.21 7.75
N LYS A 52 8.61 -1.13 7.83
CA LYS A 52 9.84 -1.92 7.59
C LYS A 52 9.73 -2.94 6.45
N SER A 53 8.52 -3.35 6.04
CA SER A 53 8.39 -4.20 4.86
C SER A 53 8.63 -3.39 3.57
N SER A 54 8.90 -4.08 2.47
CA SER A 54 8.92 -3.40 1.17
C SER A 54 7.51 -2.88 0.85
N ALA A 55 7.41 -1.71 0.22
CA ALA A 55 6.12 -1.16 -0.20
C ALA A 55 5.34 -2.14 -1.11
N HIS A 56 6.07 -2.96 -1.88
CA HIS A 56 5.51 -4.02 -2.71
C HIS A 56 4.85 -5.13 -1.87
N SER A 57 5.57 -5.69 -0.90
CA SER A 57 5.03 -6.67 0.04
C SER A 57 3.87 -6.11 0.86
N PHE A 58 3.96 -4.85 1.29
CA PHE A 58 2.88 -4.21 2.03
C PHE A 58 1.58 -4.14 1.23
N LEU A 59 1.65 -3.69 -0.04
CA LEU A 59 0.48 -3.58 -0.90
C LEU A 59 -0.06 -4.92 -1.37
N ARG A 60 0.81 -5.90 -1.61
CA ARG A 60 0.43 -7.20 -2.17
C ARG A 60 -0.03 -8.20 -1.11
N ASP A 61 0.70 -8.29 0.00
CA ASP A 61 0.57 -9.41 0.94
C ASP A 61 -0.31 -9.04 2.16
N LYS A 62 -0.54 -7.75 2.42
CA LYS A 62 -1.37 -7.29 3.54
C LYS A 62 -2.73 -6.81 3.03
N GLU A 63 -3.76 -7.60 3.34
CA GLU A 63 -5.14 -7.25 3.06
C GLU A 63 -5.52 -5.90 3.71
N GLY A 64 -6.32 -5.10 2.98
CA GLY A 64 -6.76 -3.78 3.43
C GLY A 64 -5.66 -2.72 3.51
N SER A 65 -4.40 -3.04 3.14
CA SER A 65 -3.28 -2.09 3.14
C SER A 65 -3.57 -0.82 2.34
N ALA A 66 -4.08 -0.95 1.11
CA ALA A 66 -4.43 0.18 0.26
C ALA A 66 -5.51 1.07 0.88
N LEU A 67 -6.57 0.47 1.43
CA LEU A 67 -7.64 1.22 2.12
C LEU A 67 -7.12 1.91 3.38
N HIS A 68 -6.21 1.28 4.11
CA HIS A 68 -5.53 1.88 5.24
C HIS A 68 -4.70 3.10 4.83
N LEU A 69 -3.92 3.02 3.75
CA LEU A 69 -3.18 4.17 3.19
C LEU A 69 -4.12 5.31 2.79
N LEU A 70 -5.26 4.97 2.16
CA LEU A 70 -6.32 5.91 1.78
C LEU A 70 -7.13 6.47 2.96
N GLY A 71 -6.88 6.00 4.18
CA GLY A 71 -7.35 6.67 5.40
C GLY A 71 -6.78 8.08 5.55
N CYS A 72 -5.73 8.42 4.82
CA CYS A 72 -5.23 9.79 4.69
C CYS A 72 -6.15 10.61 3.76
N ARG A 73 -6.74 11.69 4.31
CA ARG A 73 -7.62 12.59 3.54
C ARG A 73 -6.93 13.18 2.30
N GLY A 74 -5.68 13.63 2.42
CA GLY A 74 -4.93 14.19 1.29
C GLY A 74 -4.68 13.16 0.18
N CYS A 75 -4.33 11.93 0.53
CA CYS A 75 -4.18 10.83 -0.43
C CYS A 75 -5.49 10.53 -1.15
N LEU A 76 -6.59 10.46 -0.40
CA LEU A 76 -7.92 10.17 -0.94
C LEU A 76 -8.39 11.26 -1.91
N GLU A 77 -8.31 12.53 -1.53
CA GLU A 77 -8.73 13.67 -2.36
C GLU A 77 -7.90 13.77 -3.65
N GLN A 78 -6.59 13.51 -3.56
CA GLN A 78 -5.68 13.53 -4.72
C GLN A 78 -5.74 12.25 -5.56
N ARG A 79 -6.50 11.24 -5.11
CA ARG A 79 -6.55 9.88 -5.69
C ARG A 79 -5.16 9.29 -5.87
N THR A 80 -4.36 9.34 -4.81
CA THR A 80 -2.97 8.90 -4.78
C THR A 80 -2.68 8.07 -3.53
N LEU A 81 -1.50 7.45 -3.50
CA LEU A 81 -0.88 6.86 -2.31
C LEU A 81 0.37 7.67 -1.91
N PRO A 82 0.88 7.49 -0.68
CA PRO A 82 2.15 8.10 -0.29
C PRO A 82 3.27 7.73 -1.26
N ARG A 83 4.18 8.65 -1.54
CA ARG A 83 5.20 8.56 -2.60
C ARG A 83 6.03 7.28 -2.53
N ARG A 84 6.34 6.80 -1.32
CA ARG A 84 7.08 5.53 -1.09
C ARG A 84 6.44 4.31 -1.78
N HIS A 85 5.13 4.36 -2.05
CA HIS A 85 4.36 3.27 -2.66
C HIS A 85 4.29 3.32 -4.19
N HIS A 86 4.79 4.39 -4.82
CA HIS A 86 4.65 4.59 -6.28
C HIS A 86 5.50 3.59 -7.08
N ALA A 87 6.75 3.37 -6.66
CA ALA A 87 7.63 2.39 -7.29
C ALA A 87 7.08 0.95 -7.17
N ALA A 88 6.41 0.63 -6.06
CA ALA A 88 5.79 -0.67 -5.85
C ALA A 88 4.65 -0.94 -6.84
N LEU A 89 3.80 0.05 -7.11
CA LEU A 89 2.75 -0.11 -8.13
C LEU A 89 3.29 -0.17 -9.55
N ALA A 90 4.35 0.58 -9.85
CA ALA A 90 5.07 0.43 -11.12
C ALA A 90 5.65 -1.00 -11.25
N ARG A 91 6.26 -1.55 -10.20
CA ARG A 91 6.73 -2.94 -10.16
C ARG A 91 5.61 -3.94 -10.41
N MET A 92 4.51 -3.86 -9.65
CA MET A 92 3.35 -4.77 -9.81
C MET A 92 2.77 -4.71 -11.23
N HIS A 93 2.76 -3.52 -11.84
CA HIS A 93 2.34 -3.37 -13.23
C HIS A 93 3.27 -4.12 -14.18
N LEU A 94 4.59 -3.95 -14.06
CA LEU A 94 5.56 -4.64 -14.91
C LEU A 94 5.53 -6.15 -14.70
N GLU A 95 5.39 -6.64 -13.47
CA GLU A 95 5.15 -8.06 -13.15
C GLU A 95 3.96 -8.61 -13.95
N ALA A 96 2.84 -7.86 -13.97
CA ALA A 96 1.64 -8.27 -14.69
C ALA A 96 1.76 -8.20 -16.22
N THR A 97 2.47 -7.21 -16.79
CA THR A 97 2.38 -6.88 -18.23
C THR A 97 3.63 -7.20 -19.05
N GLU A 98 4.81 -7.16 -18.45
CA GLU A 98 6.07 -7.28 -19.18
C GLU A 98 6.48 -8.73 -19.38
N ARG A 99 6.79 -9.08 -20.63
CA ARG A 99 7.28 -10.41 -21.02
C ARG A 99 8.36 -10.23 -22.08
N HIS A 100 9.50 -10.89 -21.93
CA HIS A 100 10.50 -10.95 -22.99
C HIS A 100 10.01 -11.80 -24.17
N VAL A 101 10.60 -11.59 -25.35
CA VAL A 101 10.31 -12.36 -26.56
C VAL A 101 11.34 -13.46 -26.73
N ILE A 102 10.88 -14.66 -27.08
CA ILE A 102 11.72 -15.81 -27.42
C ILE A 102 11.45 -16.13 -28.89
N ARG A 103 12.46 -15.90 -29.73
CA ARG A 103 12.33 -15.96 -31.19
C ARG A 103 11.23 -15.00 -31.67
N SER A 104 9.98 -15.47 -31.77
CA SER A 104 8.80 -14.70 -32.20
C SER A 104 7.61 -14.76 -31.23
N ARG A 105 7.74 -15.39 -30.07
CA ARG A 105 6.65 -15.56 -29.09
C ARG A 105 6.96 -14.85 -27.77
N ARG A 106 5.95 -14.24 -27.15
CA ARG A 106 6.07 -13.70 -25.80
C ARG A 106 6.19 -14.84 -24.78
N CYS A 107 7.15 -14.72 -23.87
CA CYS A 107 7.28 -15.63 -22.74
C CYS A 107 6.00 -15.60 -21.89
N ARG A 108 5.62 -16.76 -21.34
CA ARG A 108 4.44 -16.88 -20.44
C ARG A 108 4.81 -16.71 -18.96
N ARG A 109 6.10 -16.67 -18.62
CA ARG A 109 6.58 -16.56 -17.23
C ARG A 109 6.63 -15.10 -16.80
N GLU A 110 6.22 -14.86 -15.57
CA GLU A 110 6.41 -13.57 -14.90
C GLU A 110 7.91 -13.29 -14.74
N PRO A 111 8.36 -12.06 -15.02
CA PRO A 111 9.73 -11.67 -14.77
C PRO A 111 10.03 -11.60 -13.28
N TRP A 112 11.24 -12.00 -12.90
CA TRP A 112 11.81 -11.57 -11.63
C TRP A 112 12.26 -10.12 -11.76
N ILE A 113 11.87 -9.28 -10.80
CA ILE A 113 12.18 -7.85 -10.80
C ILE A 113 13.02 -7.49 -9.57
N GLU A 114 14.17 -6.87 -9.80
CA GLU A 114 15.00 -6.27 -8.75
C GLU A 114 14.47 -4.89 -8.34
N ASP A 115 14.94 -4.37 -7.20
CA ASP A 115 14.50 -3.08 -6.68
C ASP A 115 14.75 -1.93 -7.68
N ALA A 116 13.86 -0.94 -7.63
CA ALA A 116 13.87 0.18 -8.55
C ALA A 116 14.87 1.25 -8.11
N GLU A 117 15.69 1.70 -9.05
CA GLU A 117 16.52 2.90 -8.86
C GLU A 117 15.74 4.11 -9.41
N LEU A 118 15.53 5.15 -8.59
CA LEU A 118 14.95 6.41 -9.06
C LEU A 118 16.08 7.31 -9.57
N ASP A 119 16.08 7.54 -10.88
CA ASP A 119 17.11 8.30 -11.59
C ASP A 119 16.43 9.35 -12.48
N HIS A 120 16.78 10.62 -12.30
CA HIS A 120 16.26 11.76 -13.10
C HIS A 120 14.73 11.76 -13.33
N GLY A 121 13.93 11.39 -12.33
CA GLY A 121 12.47 11.37 -12.44
C GLY A 121 11.88 10.13 -13.11
N ALA A 122 12.66 9.05 -13.24
CA ALA A 122 12.16 7.77 -13.69
C ALA A 122 12.69 6.60 -12.84
N TYR A 123 11.81 5.64 -12.57
CA TYR A 123 12.14 4.38 -11.92
C TYR A 123 12.71 3.42 -12.96
N ARG A 124 13.95 2.95 -12.76
CA ARG A 124 14.59 1.94 -13.59
C ARG A 124 14.51 0.58 -12.90
N PHE A 125 13.88 -0.38 -13.57
CA PHE A 125 13.69 -1.76 -13.10
C PHE A 125 14.57 -2.71 -13.92
N LYS A 126 15.30 -3.59 -13.26
CA LYS A 126 15.99 -4.73 -13.88
C LYS A 126 15.08 -5.94 -13.80
N LEU A 127 14.79 -6.53 -14.95
CA LEU A 127 13.91 -7.69 -15.09
C LEU A 127 14.74 -8.86 -15.61
N SER A 128 14.40 -10.05 -15.14
CA SER A 128 15.03 -11.28 -15.60
C SER A 128 14.04 -12.43 -15.71
N CYS A 129 14.30 -13.34 -16.65
CA CYS A 129 13.61 -14.61 -16.77
C CYS A 129 14.63 -15.74 -16.75
N TRP A 130 14.66 -16.45 -15.62
CA TRP A 130 15.62 -17.51 -15.36
C TRP A 130 15.44 -18.71 -16.32
N TRP A 131 14.21 -18.95 -16.78
CA TRP A 131 13.89 -20.03 -17.72
C TRP A 131 14.54 -19.89 -19.10
N HIS A 132 14.88 -18.66 -19.48
CA HIS A 132 15.43 -18.36 -20.80
C HIS A 132 16.72 -17.55 -20.72
N ASP A 133 17.32 -17.47 -19.53
CA ASP A 133 18.49 -16.64 -19.20
C ASP A 133 18.41 -15.21 -19.80
N ALA A 134 17.20 -14.64 -19.79
CA ALA A 134 16.94 -13.34 -20.38
C ALA A 134 17.02 -12.26 -19.29
N ARG A 135 17.70 -11.15 -19.58
CA ARG A 135 17.74 -9.96 -18.73
C ARG A 135 17.43 -8.72 -19.57
N TRP A 136 16.61 -7.81 -19.04
CA TRP A 136 16.27 -6.56 -19.70
C TRP A 136 15.91 -5.48 -18.67
N THR A 137 15.80 -4.24 -19.14
CA THR A 137 15.48 -3.09 -18.28
C THR A 137 14.20 -2.43 -18.75
N LYS A 138 13.42 -1.92 -17.79
CA LYS A 138 12.28 -1.05 -18.05
C LYS A 138 12.36 0.21 -17.23
N THR A 139 11.95 1.31 -17.84
CA THR A 139 11.89 2.61 -17.21
C THR A 139 10.44 3.01 -17.11
N VAL A 140 10.03 3.49 -15.94
CA VAL A 140 8.70 4.05 -15.69
C VAL A 140 8.89 5.44 -15.10
N THR A 141 8.44 6.47 -15.80
CA THR A 141 8.52 7.85 -15.33
C THR A 141 7.68 8.05 -14.07
N VAL A 142 7.99 9.08 -13.27
CA VAL A 142 7.14 9.44 -12.12
C VAL A 142 5.69 9.74 -12.51
N THR A 143 5.47 10.26 -13.72
CA THR A 143 4.13 10.57 -14.27
C THR A 143 3.36 9.30 -14.64
N GLU A 144 4.03 8.33 -15.25
CA GLU A 144 3.44 7.01 -15.53
C GLU A 144 3.12 6.28 -14.23
N ALA A 145 4.04 6.29 -13.25
CA ALA A 145 3.80 5.72 -11.93
C ALA A 145 2.60 6.38 -11.23
N ALA A 146 2.47 7.71 -11.30
CA ALA A 146 1.31 8.43 -10.75
C ALA A 146 -0.01 8.03 -11.45
N THR A 147 0.04 7.78 -12.76
CA THR A 147 -1.13 7.27 -13.51
C THR A 147 -1.51 5.86 -13.05
N LEU A 148 -0.53 4.98 -12.86
CA LEU A 148 -0.75 3.64 -12.32
C LEU A 148 -1.33 3.68 -10.90
N VAL A 149 -0.81 4.57 -10.05
CA VAL A 149 -1.32 4.80 -8.69
C VAL A 149 -2.78 5.24 -8.73
N ARG A 150 -3.13 6.22 -9.56
CA ARG A 150 -4.52 6.68 -9.69
C ARG A 150 -5.44 5.55 -10.10
N LYS A 151 -5.08 4.79 -11.15
CA LYS A 151 -5.86 3.64 -11.61
C LYS A 151 -6.05 2.59 -10.52
N PHE A 152 -5.00 2.28 -9.77
CA PHE A 152 -5.08 1.34 -8.65
C PHE A 152 -6.01 1.85 -7.54
N VAL A 153 -5.90 3.13 -7.15
CA VAL A 153 -6.79 3.75 -6.17
C VAL A 153 -8.24 3.69 -6.63
N ASP A 154 -8.50 3.97 -7.91
CA ASP A 154 -9.84 3.89 -8.50
C ASP A 154 -10.43 2.48 -8.37
N GLN A 155 -9.63 1.45 -8.66
CA GLN A 155 -10.01 0.05 -8.52
C GLN A 155 -10.29 -0.35 -7.07
N VAL A 156 -9.41 0.05 -6.14
CA VAL A 156 -9.57 -0.23 -4.71
C VAL A 156 -10.84 0.42 -4.16
N LEU A 157 -11.11 1.68 -4.52
CA LEU A 157 -12.31 2.39 -4.08
C LEU A 157 -13.58 1.80 -4.68
N ALA A 158 -13.55 1.40 -5.96
CA ALA A 158 -14.67 0.73 -6.59
C ALA A 158 -14.98 -0.63 -5.94
N ALA A 159 -13.95 -1.41 -5.60
CA ALA A 159 -14.10 -2.68 -4.91
C ALA A 159 -14.57 -2.53 -3.45
N ALA A 160 -14.25 -1.41 -2.81
CA ALA A 160 -14.64 -1.11 -1.43
C ALA A 160 -16.02 -0.45 -1.28
N GLN A 161 -16.67 -0.02 -2.38
CA GLN A 161 -18.04 0.44 -2.30
C GLN A 161 -18.95 -0.74 -1.94
N PRO A 162 -19.72 -0.66 -0.84
CA PRO A 162 -20.67 -1.70 -0.51
C PRO A 162 -21.82 -1.68 -1.52
N THR A 163 -22.25 -2.84 -2.00
CA THR A 163 -23.70 -3.09 -1.97
C THR A 163 -24.14 -2.82 -0.53
N ALA A 164 -24.95 -1.78 -0.34
CA ALA A 164 -25.29 -1.10 0.92
C ALA A 164 -25.07 -1.86 2.26
N VAL A 165 -24.54 -1.09 3.23
CA VAL A 165 -24.43 -1.30 4.70
C VAL A 165 -22.98 -1.49 5.19
N VAL A 166 -22.42 -0.46 5.83
CA VAL A 166 -21.13 -0.47 6.55
C VAL A 166 -21.40 -0.45 8.06
N PRO A 167 -20.86 -1.38 8.86
CA PRO A 167 -20.92 -1.29 10.32
C PRO A 167 -19.89 -0.28 10.85
N ALA A 168 -20.26 0.42 11.92
CA ALA A 168 -19.42 1.40 12.63
C ALA A 168 -18.14 0.78 13.23
N PRO A 169 -17.10 1.60 13.49
CA PRO A 169 -15.90 1.14 14.19
C PRO A 169 -16.23 0.56 15.57
N ARG A 170 -15.74 -0.65 15.84
CA ARG A 170 -15.98 -1.38 17.10
C ARG A 170 -15.03 -0.91 18.20
N THR A 171 -15.57 -0.76 19.39
CA THR A 171 -14.78 -0.42 20.58
C THR A 171 -14.19 -1.70 21.18
N ALA A 172 -13.04 -1.60 21.84
CA ALA A 172 -12.42 -2.76 22.49
C ALA A 172 -13.28 -3.34 23.63
N SER A 173 -14.29 -2.59 24.09
CA SER A 173 -15.26 -3.01 25.10
C SER A 173 -16.33 -3.98 24.56
N ASP A 174 -16.40 -4.21 23.25
CA ASP A 174 -17.42 -5.06 22.61
C ASP A 174 -17.09 -6.57 22.61
N THR A 175 -16.15 -7.02 23.44
CA THR A 175 -15.79 -8.45 23.52
C THR A 175 -16.53 -9.11 24.69
N PRO A 176 -17.41 -10.11 24.48
CA PRO A 176 -17.98 -10.86 25.60
C PRO A 176 -16.87 -11.67 26.27
N SER A 177 -16.77 -11.58 27.60
CA SER A 177 -15.94 -12.49 28.38
C SER A 177 -16.35 -13.94 28.10
N PRO A 178 -15.42 -14.88 27.89
CA PRO A 178 -15.75 -16.29 27.87
C PRO A 178 -16.24 -16.70 29.27
N ALA A 179 -17.39 -17.37 29.29
CA ALA A 179 -17.93 -18.05 30.48
C ALA A 179 -17.19 -19.36 30.74
#